data_AF-A0A654LZZ1-F1
#
_entry.id   AF-A0A654LZZ1-F1
#
_cell.length_a   1.000
_cell.length_b   1.000
_cell.length_c   1.000
_cell.angle_alpha   90.00
_cell.angle_beta   90.00
_cell.angle_gamma   90.00
#
_symmetry.space_group_name_H-M   'P 1'
#
loop_
_entity.id
_entity.type
_entity.pdbx_description
1 polymer ?
#
loop_
_entity_poly.entity_id
_entity_poly.type
_entity_poly.pdbx_seq_one_letter_code
_entity_poly.pdbx_strand_id
1 'polypeptide(L)'
;MLVLVKINKISQVEHKINVTLLDIDDLGSVVPVKDLELNLPPDDESVIEILKTSTHVIIFTDDPPNGANPTIISAINLTDDELNQEKENMIKVANDEIRKLE
;
A
#
# COMPACT_ATOMS: atom_id res chain seq x y z
N MET A 1 -2.71 -1.40 -12.23
CA MET A 1 -3.34 -0.43 -11.30
C MET A 1 -2.41 -0.21 -10.10
N LEU A 2 -2.33 1.01 -9.56
CA LEU A 2 -1.58 1.32 -8.33
C LEU A 2 -2.57 1.45 -7.18
N VAL A 3 -2.33 0.75 -6.07
CA VAL A 3 -3.18 0.85 -4.86
C VAL A 3 -2.37 0.78 -3.57
N LEU A 4 -2.83 1.52 -2.56
CA LEU A 4 -2.35 1.40 -1.19
C LEU A 4 -3.12 0.28 -0.48
N VAL A 5 -2.41 -0.63 0.16
CA VAL A 5 -3.03 -1.76 0.84
C VAL A 5 -2.38 -2.06 2.18
N LYS A 6 -3.17 -2.65 3.07
CA LYS A 6 -2.71 -3.31 4.30
C LYS A 6 -2.61 -4.80 4.07
N ILE A 7 -1.52 -5.42 4.53
CA ILE A 7 -1.33 -6.86 4.40
C ILE A 7 -2.02 -7.57 5.57
N ASN A 8 -2.94 -8.49 5.24
CA ASN A 8 -3.63 -9.30 6.24
C ASN A 8 -3.00 -10.68 6.37
N LYS A 9 -2.76 -11.34 5.23
CA LYS A 9 -2.24 -12.71 5.21
C LYS A 9 -1.55 -13.03 3.89
N ILE A 10 -0.41 -13.72 3.95
CA ILE A 10 0.35 -14.21 2.80
C ILE A 10 0.29 -15.74 2.79
N SER A 11 -0.15 -16.35 1.69
CA SER A 11 -0.18 -17.80 1.46
C SER A 11 0.78 -18.17 0.33
N GLN A 12 2.01 -18.56 0.68
CA GLN A 12 3.02 -18.96 -0.31
C GLN A 12 2.64 -20.29 -1.00
N VAL A 13 1.94 -21.19 -0.30
CA VAL A 13 1.50 -22.47 -0.88
C VAL A 13 0.50 -22.25 -2.01
N GLU A 14 -0.43 -21.32 -1.82
CA GLU A 14 -1.48 -20.99 -2.80
C GLU A 14 -1.07 -19.88 -3.76
N HIS A 15 0.14 -19.32 -3.61
CA HIS A 15 0.63 -18.14 -4.35
C HIS A 15 -0.35 -16.97 -4.32
N LYS A 16 -0.93 -16.71 -3.14
CA LYS A 16 -1.98 -15.71 -2.93
C LYS A 16 -1.70 -14.85 -1.72
N ILE A 17 -2.18 -13.62 -1.78
CA ILE A 17 -2.14 -12.68 -0.67
C ILE A 17 -3.53 -12.07 -0.46
N ASN A 18 -3.90 -11.95 0.80
CA ASN A 18 -5.09 -11.24 1.23
C ASN A 18 -4.67 -9.87 1.79
N VAL A 19 -5.24 -8.83 1.21
CA VAL A 19 -4.94 -7.44 1.55
C VAL A 19 -6.23 -6.66 1.73
N THR A 20 -6.20 -5.61 2.56
CA THR A 20 -7.27 -4.62 2.65
C THR A 20 -6.87 -3.41 1.83
N LEU A 21 -7.68 -3.06 0.83
CA LEU A 21 -7.54 -1.80 0.09
C LEU A 21 -7.75 -0.63 1.05
N LEU A 22 -6.82 0.31 1.03
CA LEU A 22 -6.88 1.53 1.83
C LEU A 22 -7.13 2.73 0.93
N ASP A 23 -7.82 3.71 1.48
CA ASP A 23 -8.03 5.02 0.84
C ASP A 23 -7.80 6.13 1.87
N ILE A 24 -7.64 7.36 1.40
CA ILE A 24 -7.44 8.54 2.25
C ILE A 24 -8.71 9.38 2.19
N ASP A 25 -9.34 9.60 3.34
CA ASP A 25 -10.53 10.46 3.43
C ASP A 25 -10.19 11.96 3.33
N ASP A 26 -11.22 12.79 3.25
CA ASP A 26 -11.09 14.26 3.17
C ASP A 26 -10.40 14.88 4.40
N LEU A 27 -10.25 14.11 5.49
CA LEU A 27 -9.59 14.52 6.72
C LEU A 27 -8.12 14.04 6.79
N GLY A 28 -7.62 13.39 5.73
CA GLY A 28 -6.26 12.87 5.67
C GLY A 28 -6.05 11.59 6.48
N SER A 29 -7.12 10.88 6.83
CA SER A 29 -7.06 9.62 7.58
C SER A 29 -7.06 8.42 6.62
N VAL A 30 -6.23 7.44 6.92
CA VAL A 30 -6.18 6.18 6.16
C VAL A 30 -7.32 5.27 6.61
N VAL A 31 -8.24 4.95 5.70
CA VAL A 31 -9.45 4.15 5.99
C VAL A 31 -9.48 2.86 5.16
N PRO A 32 -9.91 1.73 5.75
CA PRO A 32 -10.09 0.48 5.01
C PRO A 32 -11.35 0.54 4.14
N VAL A 33 -11.21 0.18 2.86
CA VAL A 33 -12.31 0.18 1.88
C VAL A 33 -12.91 -1.21 1.72
N LYS A 34 -12.08 -2.20 1.38
CA LYS A 34 -12.50 -3.58 1.15
C LYS A 34 -11.33 -4.56 1.19
N ASP A 35 -11.62 -5.82 1.46
CA ASP A 35 -10.64 -6.88 1.33
C ASP A 35 -10.56 -7.38 -0.12
N LEU A 36 -9.35 -7.69 -0.57
CA LEU A 36 -9.03 -8.16 -1.90
C LEU A 36 -8.04 -9.33 -1.81
N GLU A 37 -8.28 -10.35 -2.63
CA GLU A 37 -7.33 -11.42 -2.86
C GLU A 37 -6.56 -11.15 -4.15
N LEU A 38 -5.24 -11.20 -4.07
CA LEU A 38 -4.33 -10.95 -5.18
C LEU A 38 -3.41 -12.16 -5.38
N ASN A 39 -2.97 -12.36 -6.61
CA ASN A 39 -1.98 -13.38 -6.92
C ASN A 39 -0.57 -12.83 -6.65
N LEU A 40 0.27 -13.67 -6.05
CA LEU A 40 1.70 -13.39 -5.92
C LEU A 40 2.41 -13.75 -7.22
N PRO A 41 3.46 -13.00 -7.60
CA PRO A 41 4.32 -13.39 -8.71
C PRO A 41 4.97 -14.75 -8.41
N PRO A 42 5.00 -15.69 -9.37
CA PRO A 42 5.47 -17.07 -9.14
C PRO A 42 6.98 -17.17 -8.88
N ASP A 43 7.78 -16.21 -9.37
CA ASP A 43 9.25 -16.28 -9.35
C ASP A 43 9.91 -15.03 -8.74
N ASP A 44 9.16 -14.15 -8.07
CA ASP A 44 9.71 -12.91 -7.49
C ASP A 44 9.72 -12.96 -5.95
N GLU A 45 10.79 -13.51 -5.40
CA GLU A 45 11.02 -13.54 -3.94
C GLU A 45 11.18 -12.15 -3.33
N SER A 46 11.64 -11.15 -4.11
CA SER A 46 11.88 -9.80 -3.63
C SER A 46 10.58 -9.11 -3.25
N VAL A 47 9.55 -9.26 -4.09
CA VAL A 47 8.19 -8.78 -3.80
C VAL A 47 7.65 -9.46 -2.55
N ILE A 48 7.85 -10.78 -2.41
CA ILE A 48 7.38 -11.52 -1.23
C ILE A 48 8.07 -11.05 0.05
N GLU A 49 9.37 -10.73 0.01
CA GLU A 49 10.13 -10.22 1.14
C GLU A 49 9.63 -8.85 1.60
N ILE A 50 9.35 -7.94 0.66
CA ILE A 50 8.75 -6.62 0.94
C ILE A 50 7.39 -6.78 1.63
N LEU A 51 6.56 -7.70 1.11
CA LEU A 51 5.24 -7.99 1.66
C LEU A 51 5.32 -8.61 3.07
N LYS A 52 6.37 -9.37 3.38
CA LYS A 52 6.56 -9.98 4.72
C LYS A 52 7.07 -9.00 5.77
N THR A 53 7.84 -8.00 5.36
CA THR A 53 8.52 -7.05 6.26
C THR A 53 7.69 -5.80 6.54
N SER A 54 6.64 -5.55 5.77
CA SER A 54 5.84 -4.33 5.84
C SER A 54 4.37 -4.63 6.16
N THR A 55 3.73 -3.76 6.94
CA THR A 55 2.28 -3.87 7.22
C THR A 55 1.45 -3.12 6.17
N HIS A 56 1.98 -2.00 5.69
CA HIS A 56 1.38 -1.15 4.66
C HIS A 56 2.31 -1.10 3.46
N VAL A 57 1.75 -1.26 2.27
CA VAL A 57 2.52 -1.29 1.03
C VAL A 57 1.74 -0.63 -0.09
N ILE A 58 2.47 -0.02 -1.02
CA ILE A 58 1.92 0.35 -2.33
C ILE A 58 2.22 -0.81 -3.27
N ILE A 59 1.17 -1.37 -3.86
CA ILE A 59 1.31 -2.44 -4.83
C ILE A 59 0.90 -1.98 -6.22
N PHE A 60 1.62 -2.48 -7.20
CA PHE A 60 1.33 -2.36 -8.60
C PHE A 60 0.79 -3.70 -9.08
N THR A 61 -0.47 -3.72 -9.49
CA THR A 61 -1.09 -4.93 -10.05
C THR A 61 -1.19 -4.82 -11.56
N ASP A 62 -1.20 -5.95 -12.25
CA ASP A 62 -1.69 -6.01 -13.61
C ASP A 62 -3.22 -5.80 -13.66
N ASP A 63 -3.74 -5.57 -14.86
CA ASP A 63 -5.16 -5.60 -15.14
C ASP A 63 -5.41 -6.82 -16.04
N PRO A 64 -5.74 -7.98 -15.45
CA PRO A 64 -5.81 -9.21 -16.21
C PRO A 64 -7.07 -9.22 -17.10
N PRO A 65 -6.94 -9.58 -18.39
CA PRO A 65 -8.12 -9.83 -19.21
C PRO A 65 -8.89 -11.04 -18.66
N ASN A 66 -10.23 -10.97 -18.69
CA ASN A 66 -11.19 -12.02 -18.26
C ASN A 66 -11.45 -12.21 -16.75
N GLY A 67 -11.24 -11.19 -15.91
CA GLY A 67 -11.73 -11.22 -14.52
C GLY A 67 -11.03 -12.24 -13.61
N ALA A 68 -9.81 -12.65 -13.98
CA ALA A 68 -8.90 -13.30 -13.05
C ALA A 68 -8.49 -12.33 -11.93
N ASN A 69 -8.01 -12.86 -10.80
CA ASN A 69 -7.47 -12.02 -9.74
C ASN A 69 -6.22 -11.28 -10.25
N PRO A 70 -6.07 -9.97 -9.93
CA PRO A 70 -4.87 -9.22 -10.30
C PRO A 70 -3.62 -9.83 -9.67
N THR A 71 -2.53 -9.84 -10.43
CA THR A 71 -1.21 -10.30 -10.03
C THR A 71 -0.34 -9.10 -9.66
N ILE A 72 0.38 -9.22 -8.55
CA ILE A 72 1.32 -8.19 -8.12
C ILE A 72 2.54 -8.21 -9.04
N ILE A 73 2.80 -7.07 -9.69
CA ILE A 73 3.98 -6.83 -10.54
C ILE A 73 5.11 -6.25 -9.69
N SER A 74 4.80 -5.39 -8.73
CA SER A 74 5.78 -4.74 -7.86
C SER A 74 5.13 -4.31 -6.55
N ALA A 75 5.93 -4.26 -5.49
CA ALA A 75 5.55 -3.75 -4.20
C ALA A 75 6.61 -2.77 -3.71
N ILE A 76 6.16 -1.68 -3.11
CA ILE A 76 7.00 -0.71 -2.42
C ILE A 76 6.63 -0.78 -0.94
N ASN A 77 7.63 -0.99 -0.09
CA ASN A 77 7.44 -0.89 1.35
C ASN A 77 7.12 0.56 1.71
N LEU A 78 6.11 0.75 2.55
CA LEU A 78 5.96 1.99 3.31
C LEU A 78 6.34 1.66 4.74
N THR A 79 7.53 2.08 5.17
CA THR A 79 7.84 2.00 6.59
C THR A 79 6.99 3.00 7.36
N ASP A 80 6.59 2.66 8.59
CA ASP A 80 5.84 3.59 9.44
C ASP A 80 6.65 4.88 9.71
N ASP A 81 7.99 4.80 9.68
CA ASP A 81 8.89 5.95 9.77
C ASP A 81 8.80 6.86 8.54
N GLU A 82 8.79 6.32 7.31
CA GLU A 82 8.60 7.12 6.08
C GLU A 82 7.21 7.76 6.04
N LEU A 83 6.17 7.01 6.43
CA LEU A 83 4.81 7.53 6.51
C LEU A 83 4.69 8.66 7.55
N ASN A 84 5.32 8.50 8.72
CA ASN A 84 5.33 9.53 9.75
C ASN A 84 6.15 10.75 9.33
N GLN A 85 7.26 10.55 8.62
CA GLN A 85 8.11 11.63 8.13
C GLN A 85 7.40 12.48 7.07
N GLU A 86 6.64 11.86 6.15
CA GLU A 86 5.82 12.59 5.18
C GLU A 86 4.70 13.38 5.88
N LYS A 87 4.02 12.78 6.87
CA LYS A 87 3.00 13.46 7.69
C LYS A 87 3.57 14.66 8.44
N GLU A 88 4.73 14.52 9.08
CA GLU A 88 5.40 15.64 9.75
C GLU A 88 5.79 16.75 8.78
N ASN A 89 6.23 16.39 7.58
CA ASN A 89 6.63 17.37 6.57
C ASN A 89 5.42 18.18 6.05
N MET A 90 4.28 17.52 5.79
CA MET A 90 3.04 18.21 5.40
C MET A 90 2.53 19.16 6.49
N ILE A 91 2.58 18.74 7.77
CA ILE A 91 2.21 19.60 8.90
C ILE A 91 3.16 20.80 9.03
N LYS A 92 4.47 20.60 8.80
CA LYS A 92 5.45 21.69 8.80
C LYS A 92 5.17 22.71 7.70
N VAL A 93 4.89 22.27 6.49
CA VAL A 93 4.56 23.17 5.37
C VAL A 93 3.29 23.97 5.67
N ALA A 94 2.24 23.32 6.18
CA ALA A 94 1.00 24.00 6.55
C ALA A 94 1.20 25.06 7.67
N ASN A 95 2.03 24.74 8.67
CA ASN A 95 2.37 25.70 9.73
C ASN A 95 3.28 26.85 9.25
N ASP A 96 4.16 26.61 8.27
CA ASP A 96 5.01 27.65 7.70
C ASP A 96 4.20 28.63 6.82
N GLU A 97 3.15 28.15 6.14
CA GLU A 97 2.21 29.01 5.40
C GLU A 97 1.36 29.89 6.33
N ILE A 98 0.88 29.38 7.47
CA ILE A 98 0.14 30.17 8.46
C ILE A 98 1.03 31.30 9.02
N ARG A 99 2.31 31.02 9.26
CA ARG A 99 3.25 32.00 9.83
C ARG A 99 3.73 33.07 8.83
N LYS A 100 3.57 32.84 7.52
CA LYS A 100 3.85 33.84 6.47
C LYS A 100 2.69 34.79 6.20
N LEU A 101 1.52 34.52 6.78
CA LEU A 101 0.32 35.35 6.67
C LEU A 101 0.09 36.26 7.90
N GLU A 102 0.96 36.18 8.91
CA GLU A 102 1.06 37.10 10.07
C GLU A 102 2.19 38.14 9.87
#